data_AF-A0A0A9E7G5-F1
#
_entry.id   AF-A0A0A9E7G5-F1
#
_cell.length_a   1.000
_cell.length_b   1.000
_cell.length_c   1.000
_cell.angle_alpha   90.00
_cell.angle_beta   90.00
_cell.angle_gamma   90.00
#
_symmetry.space_group_name_H-M   'P 1'
#
loop_
_entity.id
_entity.type
_entity.pdbx_description
1 polymer ?
#
loop_
_entity_poly.entity_id
_entity_poly.type
_entity_poly.pdbx_seq_one_letter_code
_entity_poly.pdbx_strand_id
1 'polypeptide(L)' 'MYNSPRTCRASKYSEFFKRECPQAFTYAHDSPSLTHECAAPRELKVIFCH' A
#
# COMPACT_ATOMS: atom_id res chain seq x y z
N MET A 1 0.13 21.48 -5.35
CA MET A 1 -1.18 21.47 -4.65
C MET A 1 -1.87 20.11 -4.82
N TYR A 2 -1.24 19.02 -4.37
CA TYR A 2 -1.82 17.65 -4.44
C TYR A 2 -1.37 16.75 -3.28
N ASN A 3 -0.57 17.26 -2.34
CA ASN A 3 -0.02 16.50 -1.22
C ASN A 3 -1.03 16.40 -0.06
N SER A 4 -2.24 15.93 -0.35
CA SER A 4 -3.23 15.60 0.68
C SER A 4 -4.14 14.47 0.20
N PRO A 5 -4.62 13.59 1.10
CA PRO A 5 -5.53 12.50 0.72
C PRO A 5 -6.81 12.99 0.02
N ARG A 6 -7.28 14.19 0.37
CA ARG A 6 -8.47 14.80 -0.24
C ARG A 6 -8.26 15.13 -1.72
N THR A 7 -7.04 15.50 -2.09
CA THR A 7 -6.68 15.99 -3.43
C THR A 7 -5.94 14.95 -4.28
N CYS A 8 -5.21 14.01 -3.67
CA CYS A 8 -4.59 12.88 -4.34
C CYS A 8 -5.39 11.62 -3.98
N ARG A 9 -6.44 11.41 -4.76
CA ARG A 9 -7.35 10.27 -4.65
C ARG A 9 -6.86 9.11 -5.52
N ALA A 10 -7.43 7.94 -5.30
CA ALA A 10 -7.26 6.82 -6.22
C ALA A 10 -7.68 7.20 -7.65
N SER A 11 -6.96 6.66 -8.62
CA SER A 11 -7.27 6.70 -10.04
C SER A 11 -7.63 5.30 -10.54
N LYS A 12 -8.19 5.20 -11.75
CA LYS A 12 -8.44 3.91 -12.42
C LYS A 12 -7.18 3.02 -12.48
N TYR A 13 -6.00 3.63 -12.60
CA TYR A 13 -4.72 2.89 -12.63
C TYR A 13 -4.33 2.36 -11.25
N SER A 14 -4.42 3.17 -10.20
CA SER A 14 -4.09 2.70 -8.84
C SER A 14 -5.11 1.67 -8.32
N GLU A 15 -6.38 1.80 -8.72
CA GLU A 15 -7.42 0.82 -8.43
C GLU A 15 -7.17 -0.54 -9.10
N PHE A 16 -6.61 -0.55 -10.31
CA PHE A 16 -6.21 -1.79 -10.97
C PHE A 16 -5.23 -2.57 -10.08
N PHE A 17 -4.12 -1.94 -9.68
CA PHE A 17 -3.15 -2.59 -8.79
C PHE A 17 -3.74 -2.96 -7.43
N LYS A 18 -4.70 -2.18 -6.92
CA LYS A 18 -5.28 -2.44 -5.59
C LYS A 18 -6.14 -3.70 -5.59
N ARG A 19 -6.79 -4.02 -6.72
CA ARG A 19 -7.55 -5.26 -6.87
C ARG A 19 -6.64 -6.48 -6.94
N GLU A 20 -5.54 -6.38 -7.69
CA GLU A 20 -4.59 -7.50 -7.84
C GLU A 20 -3.78 -7.76 -6.57
N CYS A 21 -3.37 -6.69 -5.86
CA CYS A 21 -2.57 -6.78 -4.64
C CYS A 21 -3.17 -5.92 -3.51
N PRO A 22 -4.23 -6.37 -2.82
CA PRO A 22 -4.96 -5.56 -1.82
C PRO A 22 -4.11 -5.07 -0.63
N GLN A 23 -3.05 -5.83 -0.31
CA GLN A 23 -2.14 -5.54 0.81
C GLN A 23 -1.02 -4.55 0.45
N ALA A 24 -0.81 -4.28 -0.84
CA ALA A 24 0.18 -3.32 -1.29
C ALA A 24 -0.36 -1.88 -1.24
N PHE A 25 0.55 -0.93 -1.13
CA PHE A 25 0.27 0.49 -1.40
C PHE A 25 0.26 0.72 -2.91
N THR A 26 -0.78 1.37 -3.44
CA THR A 26 -0.91 1.59 -4.89
C THR A 26 -0.99 3.06 -5.31
N TYR A 27 -1.07 3.97 -4.35
CA TYR A 27 -0.93 5.42 -4.54
C TYR A 27 -0.44 6.08 -3.24
N ALA A 28 -0.05 7.36 -3.32
CA ALA A 28 0.69 8.05 -2.24
C ALA A 28 -0.06 8.15 -0.89
N HIS A 29 -1.40 8.10 -0.91
CA HIS A 29 -2.22 8.15 0.30
C HIS A 29 -3.06 6.88 0.49
N ASP A 30 -2.63 5.77 -0.11
CA ASP A 30 -3.24 4.47 0.16
C ASP A 30 -3.01 4.05 1.62
N SER A 31 -3.90 3.22 2.15
CA SER A 31 -3.83 2.71 3.53
C SER A 31 -4.31 1.26 3.55
N PRO A 32 -3.45 0.29 3.20
CA PRO A 32 -3.78 -1.14 3.31
C PRO A 32 -3.94 -1.53 4.78
N SER A 33 -4.82 -2.50 5.05
CA SER A 33 -5.09 -2.99 6.41
C SER A 33 -3.92 -3.74 7.05
N LEU A 34 -2.93 -4.16 6.26
CA LEU A 34 -1.72 -4.85 6.72
C LEU A 34 -0.49 -3.93 6.84
N THR A 35 -0.68 -2.65 7.19
CA THR A 35 0.43 -1.90 7.81
C THR A 35 0.72 -2.48 9.18
N HIS A 36 1.44 -3.60 9.19
CA HIS A 36 1.93 -4.21 10.41
C HIS A 36 3.07 -3.36 10.93
N GLU A 37 2.80 -2.59 11.97
CA GLU A 37 3.86 -2.13 12.86
C GLU A 37 4.45 -3.38 13.52
N CYS A 38 5.62 -3.81 13.05
CA CYS A 38 6.32 -4.91 13.67
C CYS A 38 6.77 -4.48 15.07
N ALA A 39 6.08 -4.98 16.10
CA ALA A 39 6.49 -4.81 17.49
C ALA A 39 7.79 -5.60 17.72
N ALA A 40 8.93 -4.90 17.77
CA ALA A 40 10.29 -5.41 17.97
C ALA A 40 10.96 -6.02 16.71
N PRO A 41 12.31 -6.06 16.63
CA PRO A 41 13.02 -6.60 15.47
C PRO A 41 12.82 -8.11 15.39
N ARG A 42 11.80 -8.53 14.65
CA ARG A 42 11.63 -9.90 14.16
C ARG A 42 12.37 -10.06 12.84
N GLU A 43 12.75 -11.29 12.51
CA GLU A 43 13.27 -11.62 11.17
C GLU A 43 12.24 -11.20 10.11
N LEU A 44 12.67 -10.38 9.14
CA LEU A 44 11.88 -9.99 7.98
C LEU A 44 12.24 -10.91 6.82
N LYS A 45 11.24 -11.61 6.27
CA LYS A 45 11.41 -12.46 5.09
C LYS A 45 10.85 -11.73 3.87
N VAL A 46 11.71 -11.49 2.89
CA VAL A 46 11.33 -10.97 1.58
C VAL A 46 11.42 -12.13 0.60
N ILE A 47 10.28 -12.53 0.03
CA ILE A 47 10.17 -13.67 -0.87
C ILE A 47 9.76 -13.14 -2.25
N PHE A 48 10.55 -13.47 -3.27
CA PHE A 48 10.23 -13.13 -4.66
C PHE A 48 9.39 -14.26 -5.27
N CYS A 49 8.35 -13.90 -6.03
CA CYS A 49 7.44 -14.85 -6.67
C CYS A 49 6.79 -15.82 -5.68
N HIS A 50 6.19 -15.28 -4.62
CA HIS A 50 5.41 -16.06 -3.66
C HIS A 50 4.19 -16.71 -4.32
#